data_AF-A0A969NCW7-F1
#
_entry.id   AF-A0A969NCW7-F1
#
_cell.length_a   1.000
_cell.length_b   1.000
_cell.length_c   1.000
_cell.angle_alpha   90.00
_cell.angle_beta   90.00
_cell.angle_gamma   90.00
#
_symmetry.space_group_name_H-M   'P 1'
#
loop_
_entity.id
_entity.type
_entity.pdbx_description
1 polymer ?
#
loop_
_entity_poly.entity_id
_entity_poly.type
_entity_poly.pdbx_seq_one_letter_code
_entity_poly.pdbx_strand_id
1 'polypeptide(L)'
;MNNLLKLGIFALAITLFSSCKKEKIYTDSERIEIALKSAIEKNKITICDIYLAEDGDWDLRHDNVAFEISNGFIIVKENNIWDRTTEFRYNLLYMTEFLVSDTYDEGMTLRLFFINK
;
A
#
# COMPACT_ATOMS: atom_id res chain seq x y z
N MET A 1 51.63 26.13 28.99
CA MET A 1 51.26 26.01 27.55
C MET A 1 51.01 24.53 27.24
N ASN A 2 50.20 23.78 27.98
CA ASN A 2 48.75 23.80 28.22
C ASN A 2 47.89 23.58 26.96
N ASN A 3 47.88 22.31 26.52
CA ASN A 3 46.70 21.48 26.25
C ASN A 3 45.66 21.91 25.19
N LEU A 4 45.85 22.99 24.44
CA LEU A 4 44.85 23.46 23.47
C LEU A 4 44.85 22.72 22.11
N LEU A 5 45.82 21.83 21.86
CA LEU A 5 46.01 21.22 20.52
C LEU A 5 45.43 19.81 20.36
N LYS A 6 44.75 19.25 21.38
CA LYS A 6 44.12 17.91 21.28
C LYS A 6 42.59 17.92 21.06
N LEU A 7 41.94 19.08 21.11
CA LEU A 7 40.48 19.20 20.93
C LEU A 7 40.05 19.34 19.46
N GLY A 8 40.96 19.63 18.53
CA GLY A 8 40.63 19.83 17.12
C GLY A 8 40.40 18.54 16.30
N ILE A 9 40.90 17.39 16.76
CA ILE A 9 40.85 16.14 15.98
C ILE A 9 39.60 15.31 16.33
N PHE A 10 39.04 15.48 17.53
CA PHE A 10 37.82 14.75 17.94
C PHE A 10 36.51 15.34 17.38
N ALA A 11 36.50 16.61 16.96
CA ALA A 11 35.31 17.24 16.38
C ALA A 11 35.07 16.84 14.91
N LEU A 12 36.10 16.37 14.20
CA LEU A 12 36.01 15.97 12.78
C LEU A 12 35.56 14.51 12.57
N ALA A 13 35.53 13.70 13.63
CA ALA A 13 34.99 12.34 13.57
C ALA A 13 33.46 12.28 13.76
N ILE A 14 32.83 13.36 14.25
CA ILE A 14 31.39 13.38 14.57
C ILE A 14 30.54 13.87 13.36
N THR A 15 31.14 14.53 12.37
CA THR A 15 30.41 15.04 11.20
C THR A 15 30.34 14.07 10.01
N LEU A 16 31.03 12.93 10.06
CA LEU A 16 30.99 11.93 8.97
C LEU A 16 29.96 10.81 9.18
N PHE A 17 29.22 10.80 10.29
CA PHE A 17 28.13 9.85 10.51
C PHE A 17 26.72 10.45 10.32
N SER A 18 26.59 11.74 10.03
CA SER A 18 25.29 12.44 9.98
C SER A 18 24.62 12.51 8.61
N SER A 19 25.12 11.82 7.59
CA SER A 19 24.38 11.69 6.32
C SER A 19 24.44 10.28 5.72
N CYS A 20 24.34 9.26 6.55
CA CYS A 20 23.67 8.03 6.12
C CYS A 20 22.16 8.25 6.32
N LYS A 21 21.55 9.14 5.52
CA LYS A 21 20.12 8.98 5.24
C LYS A 21 20.05 7.63 4.54
N LYS A 22 19.83 6.57 5.32
CA LYS A 22 19.50 5.24 4.80
C LYS A 22 18.28 5.49 3.94
N GLU A 23 18.48 5.54 2.63
CA GLU A 23 17.39 5.58 1.68
C GLU A 23 16.52 4.39 2.05
N LYS A 24 15.27 4.64 2.40
CA LYS A 24 14.37 3.56 2.82
C LYS A 24 14.19 2.69 1.58
N ILE A 25 14.89 1.56 1.53
CA ILE A 25 14.76 0.62 0.42
C ILE A 25 13.40 -0.05 0.62
N TYR A 26 12.41 0.44 -0.12
CA TYR A 26 11.08 -0.14 -0.12
C TYR A 26 11.04 -1.39 -0.98
N THR A 27 10.40 -2.45 -0.49
CA THR A 27 10.01 -3.60 -1.31
C THR A 27 8.98 -3.18 -2.35
N ASP A 28 8.79 -3.99 -3.40
CA ASP A 28 7.79 -3.69 -4.43
C ASP A 28 6.37 -3.61 -3.83
N SER A 29 6.04 -4.47 -2.87
CA SER A 29 4.77 -4.42 -2.14
C SER A 29 4.59 -3.12 -1.37
N GLU A 30 5.65 -2.61 -0.72
CA GLU A 30 5.59 -1.35 0.03
C GLU A 30 5.41 -0.16 -0.91
N ARG A 31 6.05 -0.17 -2.08
CA ARG A 31 5.88 0.89 -3.09
C ARG A 31 4.45 0.93 -3.60
N ILE A 32 3.88 -0.24 -3.90
CA ILE A 32 2.48 -0.39 -4.33
C ILE A 32 1.53 0.09 -3.22
N GLU A 33 1.75 -0.33 -1.98
CA GLU A 33 0.94 0.08 -0.83
C GLU A 33 0.97 1.60 -0.62
N ILE A 34 2.13 2.24 -0.74
CA ILE A 34 2.27 3.70 -0.64
C ILE A 34 1.50 4.41 -1.77
N ALA A 35 1.62 3.93 -3.01
CA ALA A 35 0.90 4.51 -4.15
C ALA A 35 -0.62 4.41 -3.99
N LEU A 36 -1.12 3.24 -3.56
CA LEU A 36 -2.53 3.00 -3.26
C LEU A 36 -3.04 3.92 -2.15
N LYS A 37 -2.35 3.95 -1.00
CA LYS A 37 -2.74 4.80 0.14
C LYS A 37 -2.80 6.27 -0.25
N SER A 38 -1.83 6.73 -1.06
CA SER A 38 -1.82 8.11 -1.57
C SER A 38 -3.02 8.40 -2.46
N ALA A 39 -3.40 7.47 -3.35
CA ALA A 39 -4.55 7.61 -4.23
C ALA A 39 -5.88 7.61 -3.45
N ILE A 40 -6.00 6.74 -2.44
CA ILE A 40 -7.17 6.64 -1.56
C ILE A 40 -7.38 7.93 -0.77
N GLU A 41 -6.32 8.42 -0.13
CA GLU A 41 -6.40 9.65 0.67
C GLU A 41 -6.77 10.85 -0.21
N LYS A 42 -6.11 10.99 -1.37
CA LYS A 42 -6.36 12.08 -2.32
C LYS A 42 -7.80 12.12 -2.81
N ASN A 43 -8.40 10.96 -3.06
CA ASN A 43 -9.73 10.85 -3.65
C ASN A 43 -10.83 10.49 -2.63
N LYS A 44 -10.49 10.37 -1.35
CA LYS A 44 -11.40 10.00 -0.25
C LYS A 44 -12.16 8.69 -0.51
N ILE A 45 -11.47 7.69 -1.05
CA ILE A 45 -12.08 6.41 -1.43
C ILE A 45 -12.33 5.55 -0.19
N THR A 46 -13.51 4.96 -0.08
CA THR A 46 -13.90 4.07 1.03
C THR A 46 -14.32 2.67 0.58
N ILE A 47 -14.53 2.50 -0.72
CA ILE A 47 -15.01 1.25 -1.35
C ILE A 47 -14.09 0.85 -2.51
N CYS A 48 -14.05 -0.44 -2.79
CA CYS A 48 -13.29 -0.97 -3.91
C CYS A 48 -14.05 -2.06 -4.66
N ASP A 49 -13.65 -2.23 -5.92
CA ASP A 49 -13.96 -3.40 -6.72
C ASP A 49 -12.71 -4.27 -6.84
N ILE A 50 -12.86 -5.59 -6.72
CA ILE A 50 -11.78 -6.55 -6.91
C ILE A 50 -12.05 -7.39 -8.15
N TYR A 51 -11.14 -7.32 -9.12
CA TYR A 51 -11.13 -8.14 -10.33
C TYR A 51 -10.01 -9.19 -10.25
N LEU A 52 -10.33 -10.43 -10.59
CA LEU A 52 -9.36 -11.52 -10.71
C LEU A 52 -9.22 -11.94 -12.17
N ALA A 53 -7.99 -12.21 -12.60
CA ALA A 53 -7.75 -12.83 -13.89
C ALA A 53 -8.11 -14.32 -13.82
N GLU A 54 -9.13 -14.75 -14.57
CA GLU A 54 -9.60 -16.13 -14.66
C GLU A 54 -9.80 -16.49 -16.14
N ASP A 55 -9.23 -17.61 -16.57
CA ASP A 55 -9.33 -18.13 -17.96
C ASP A 55 -9.00 -17.13 -19.09
N GLY A 56 -8.20 -16.10 -18.78
CA GLY A 56 -7.77 -15.06 -19.72
C GLY A 56 -8.64 -13.81 -19.74
N ASP A 57 -9.72 -13.77 -18.95
CA ASP A 57 -10.61 -12.62 -18.76
C ASP A 57 -10.52 -12.09 -17.31
N TRP A 58 -11.11 -10.90 -17.10
CA TRP A 58 -11.21 -10.27 -15.78
C TRP A 58 -12.60 -10.49 -15.18
N ASP A 59 -12.66 -11.25 -14.10
CA ASP A 59 -13.88 -11.53 -13.35
C ASP A 59 -14.00 -10.63 -12.13
N LEU A 60 -15.12 -9.90 -12.01
CA LEU A 60 -15.46 -9.13 -10.83
C LEU A 60 -15.82 -10.08 -9.68
N ARG A 61 -15.01 -10.07 -8.61
CA ARG A 61 -15.21 -10.90 -7.41
C ARG A 61 -15.86 -10.17 -6.26
N HIS A 62 -15.54 -8.90 -6.08
CA HIS A 62 -16.19 -8.05 -5.08
C HIS A 62 -16.53 -6.71 -5.71
N ASP A 63 -17.76 -6.25 -5.50
CA ASP A 63 -18.32 -5.03 -6.08
C ASP A 63 -18.68 -4.05 -4.96
N ASN A 64 -18.14 -2.84 -5.00
CA ASN A 64 -18.42 -1.76 -4.06
C ASN A 64 -18.32 -2.15 -2.57
N VAL A 65 -17.24 -2.85 -2.22
CA VAL A 65 -17.04 -3.34 -0.84
C VAL A 65 -16.08 -2.47 -0.04
N ALA A 66 -16.33 -2.36 1.26
CA ALA A 66 -15.37 -1.75 2.17
C ALA A 66 -14.09 -2.59 2.25
N PHE A 67 -12.95 -1.91 2.38
CA PHE A 67 -11.65 -2.56 2.37
C PHE A 67 -10.65 -1.89 3.32
N GLU A 68 -9.60 -2.63 3.66
CA GLU A 68 -8.45 -2.15 4.43
C GLU A 68 -7.15 -2.48 3.66
N ILE A 69 -6.13 -1.63 3.79
CA ILE A 69 -4.78 -1.91 3.27
C ILE A 69 -3.82 -2.09 4.43
N SER A 70 -3.26 -3.30 4.55
CA SER A 70 -2.36 -3.64 5.65
C SER A 70 -1.33 -4.67 5.24
N ASN A 71 -0.06 -4.38 5.54
CA ASN A 71 1.07 -5.31 5.42
C ASN A 71 1.22 -5.96 4.04
N GLY A 72 1.04 -5.19 2.96
CA GLY A 72 1.13 -5.71 1.59
C GLY A 72 -0.12 -6.42 1.09
N PHE A 73 -1.27 -6.28 1.77
CA PHE A 73 -2.54 -6.87 1.37
C PHE A 73 -3.66 -5.84 1.28
N ILE A 74 -4.58 -6.07 0.33
CA ILE A 74 -5.96 -5.58 0.41
C ILE A 74 -6.79 -6.61 1.17
N ILE A 75 -7.54 -6.16 2.16
CA ILE A 75 -8.39 -7.01 2.99
C ILE A 75 -9.84 -6.56 2.78
N VAL A 76 -10.69 -7.50 2.38
CA VAL A 76 -12.14 -7.32 2.24
C VAL A 76 -12.83 -8.21 3.27
N LYS A 77 -13.82 -7.67 3.99
CA LYS A 77 -14.62 -8.41 4.97
C LYS A 77 -16.08 -8.36 4.56
N GLU A 78 -16.68 -9.52 4.31
CA GLU A 78 -18.07 -9.64 3.90
C GLU A 78 -18.82 -10.56 4.86
N ASN A 79 -20.06 -10.21 5.19
CA ASN A 79 -20.94 -11.11 5.93
C ASN A 79 -21.65 -12.03 4.95
N ASN A 80 -21.60 -13.33 5.21
CA ASN A 80 -22.41 -14.28 4.45
C ASN A 80 -23.84 -14.35 5.01
N ILE A 81 -24.69 -15.13 4.33
CA ILE A 81 -26.10 -15.34 4.67
C ILE A 81 -26.37 -15.91 6.08
N TRP A 82 -25.32 -16.33 6.80
CA TRP A 82 -25.38 -16.88 8.16
C TRP A 82 -24.78 -15.93 9.21
N ASP A 83 -24.65 -14.64 8.88
CA ASP A 83 -24.00 -13.60 9.69
C ASP A 83 -22.56 -13.94 10.10
N ARG A 84 -21.89 -14.80 9.34
CA ARG A 84 -20.46 -15.08 9.53
C ARG A 84 -19.67 -14.16 8.63
N THR A 85 -18.76 -13.40 9.24
CA THR A 85 -17.80 -12.57 8.50
C THR A 85 -16.74 -13.47 7.87
N THR A 86 -16.61 -13.37 6.56
CA THR A 86 -15.53 -13.98 5.77
C THR A 86 -14.52 -12.90 5.41
N GLU A 87 -13.24 -13.19 5.61
CA GLU A 87 -12.16 -12.27 5.28
C GLU A 87 -11.42 -12.78 4.03
N PHE A 88 -11.33 -11.93 3.02
CA PHE A 88 -10.58 -12.17 1.79
C PHE A 88 -9.33 -11.29 1.79
N ARG A 89 -8.18 -11.87 1.41
CA ARG A 89 -6.89 -11.17 1.40
C ARG A 89 -6.25 -11.28 0.01
N TYR A 90 -5.93 -10.14 -0.57
CA TYR A 90 -5.32 -10.02 -1.89
C TYR A 90 -3.90 -9.45 -1.75
N ASN A 91 -2.90 -10.23 -2.15
CA ASN A 91 -1.50 -9.82 -2.04
C ASN A 91 -1.16 -8.77 -3.10
N LEU A 92 -0.69 -7.60 -2.67
CA LEU A 92 -0.32 -6.49 -3.55
C LEU A 92 0.77 -6.84 -4.56
N LEU A 93 1.60 -7.85 -4.29
CA LEU A 93 2.58 -8.34 -5.27
C LEU A 93 1.96 -8.98 -6.52
N TYR A 94 0.69 -9.39 -6.44
CA TYR A 94 -0.05 -9.95 -7.57
C TYR A 94 -1.01 -8.93 -8.21
N MET A 95 -1.02 -7.70 -7.70
CA MET A 95 -1.77 -6.61 -8.32
C MET A 95 -1.05 -6.15 -9.58
N THR A 96 -1.80 -6.09 -10.68
CA THR A 96 -1.29 -5.66 -11.98
C THR A 96 -1.49 -4.17 -12.18
N GLU A 97 -2.66 -3.67 -11.83
CA GLU A 97 -3.01 -2.26 -11.91
C GLU A 97 -4.11 -1.89 -10.91
N PHE A 98 -4.30 -0.58 -10.73
CA PHE A 98 -5.45 -0.03 -10.03
C PHE A 98 -5.96 1.22 -10.77
N LEU A 99 -7.26 1.43 -10.72
CA LEU A 99 -7.93 2.59 -11.32
C LEU A 99 -8.79 3.28 -10.27
N VAL A 100 -8.90 4.60 -10.37
CA VAL A 100 -9.87 5.38 -9.61
C VAL A 100 -10.99 5.75 -10.56
N SER A 101 -12.20 5.33 -10.24
CA SER A 101 -13.41 5.61 -11.04
C SER A 101 -14.41 6.39 -10.21
N ASP A 102 -15.13 7.30 -10.85
CA ASP A 102 -16.31 7.93 -10.25
C ASP A 102 -17.52 7.02 -10.48
N THR A 103 -18.22 6.69 -9.41
CA THR A 103 -19.41 5.83 -9.40
C THR A 103 -20.57 6.70 -8.93
N TYR A 104 -21.51 6.98 -9.84
CA TYR A 104 -22.48 8.10 -9.73
C TYR A 104 -23.26 8.16 -8.41
N ASP A 105 -23.49 7.01 -7.76
CA ASP A 105 -24.28 6.90 -6.53
C ASP A 105 -23.43 6.67 -5.26
N GLU A 106 -22.17 6.24 -5.39
CA GLU A 106 -21.32 5.79 -4.27
C GLU A 106 -20.03 6.61 -4.10
N GLY A 107 -19.78 7.56 -5.00
CA GLY A 107 -18.58 8.39 -5.02
C GLY A 107 -17.41 7.70 -5.72
N MET A 108 -16.18 8.02 -5.31
CA MET A 108 -14.98 7.46 -5.93
C MET A 108 -14.75 6.02 -5.47
N THR A 109 -14.69 5.08 -6.42
CA THR A 109 -14.39 3.66 -6.20
C THR A 109 -12.97 3.33 -6.69
N LEU A 110 -12.26 2.52 -5.92
CA LEU A 110 -10.95 1.98 -6.30
C LEU A 110 -11.13 0.61 -6.98
N ARG A 111 -10.77 0.49 -8.26
CA ARG A 111 -10.80 -0.80 -8.97
C ARG A 111 -9.43 -1.44 -8.95
N LEU A 112 -9.33 -2.68 -8.49
CA LEU A 112 -8.08 -3.39 -8.27
C LEU A 112 -8.06 -4.67 -9.09
N PHE A 113 -6.97 -4.92 -9.80
CA PHE A 113 -6.84 -6.03 -10.74
C PHE A 113 -5.72 -6.97 -10.32
N PHE A 114 -6.05 -8.21 -9.96
CA PHE A 114 -5.09 -9.20 -9.48
C PHE A 114 -5.01 -10.43 -10.38
N ILE A 115 -3.80 -10.94 -10.58
CA ILE A 115 -3.63 -12.26 -11.20
C ILE A 115 -3.90 -13.32 -10.14
N ASN A 116 -4.80 -14.27 -10.45
CA ASN A 116 -5.05 -15.43 -9.60
C ASN A 116 -3.82 -16.35 -9.62
N LYS A 117 -3.19 -16.59 -8.47
CA LYS A 117 -1.98 -17.43 -8.34
C LYS A 117 -2.05 -18.34 -7.13
#